data_AF-A0A2D8XGE3-F1
#
_entry.id   AF-A0A2D8XGE3-F1
#
_cell.length_a   1.000
_cell.length_b   1.000
_cell.length_c   1.000
_cell.angle_alpha   90.00
_cell.angle_beta   90.00
_cell.angle_gamma   90.00
#
_symmetry.space_group_name_H-M   'P 1'
#
loop_
_entity.id
_entity.type
_entity.pdbx_description
1 polymer ?
#
loop_
_entity_poly.entity_id
_entity_poly.type
_entity_poly.pdbx_seq_one_letter_code
_entity_poly.pdbx_strand_id
1 'polypeptide(L)'
;MTCTQRFFQKEYDRLQDICRMYVGTELGDDLMQDLCIMVLGDKPDKFDDICQRGELWYYLVRTIKINAFSKTTPFYTKYKKHHDYIDKNWYGIEHKLPDTHETYDDNTDQWTQERLGTIQLVLKDIPWFEAELFKIYYLHEHTLQSLSDATGINKNTINKGISRAKRKVRRHLKEKGEAYEKEGHKKEPWFG
;
A
#
# COMPACT_ATOMS: atom_id res chain seq x y z
N MET A 1 -32.89 -16.64 8.74
CA MET A 1 -31.45 -16.81 8.99
C MET A 1 -30.84 -17.62 7.85
N THR A 2 -29.75 -17.14 7.26
CA THR A 2 -28.99 -17.85 6.22
C THR A 2 -28.19 -19.03 6.80
N CYS A 3 -27.66 -19.92 5.96
CA CYS A 3 -26.77 -21.00 6.41
C CYS A 3 -25.53 -20.42 7.09
N THR A 4 -24.92 -19.41 6.49
CA THR A 4 -23.73 -18.70 7.01
C THR A 4 -23.96 -18.12 8.41
N GLN A 5 -25.11 -17.50 8.66
CA GLN A 5 -25.46 -16.96 9.99
C GLN A 5 -25.57 -18.05 11.05
N ARG A 6 -26.22 -19.18 10.73
CA ARG A 6 -26.30 -20.35 11.63
C ARG A 6 -24.93 -20.97 11.88
N PHE A 7 -24.10 -21.04 10.84
CA PHE A 7 -22.74 -21.55 10.93
C PHE A 7 -21.92 -20.72 11.92
N PHE A 8 -21.91 -19.39 11.80
CA PHE A 8 -21.18 -18.55 12.73
C PHE A 8 -21.74 -18.64 14.16
N GLN A 9 -23.06 -18.65 14.36
CA GLN A 9 -23.61 -18.83 15.72
C GLN A 9 -23.11 -20.10 16.43
N LYS A 10 -22.82 -21.16 15.66
CA LYS A 10 -22.33 -22.43 16.22
C LYS A 10 -20.81 -22.49 16.34
N GLU A 11 -20.10 -21.97 15.36
CA GLU A 11 -18.66 -22.24 15.17
C GLU A 11 -17.77 -21.01 15.44
N TYR A 12 -18.35 -19.86 15.83
CA TYR A 12 -17.62 -18.61 16.06
C TYR A 12 -16.45 -18.78 17.03
N ASP A 13 -16.71 -19.29 18.23
CA ASP A 13 -15.70 -19.42 19.28
C ASP A 13 -14.54 -20.33 18.84
N ARG A 14 -14.87 -21.44 18.16
CA ARG A 14 -13.85 -22.37 17.65
C ARG A 14 -13.00 -21.73 16.56
N LEU A 15 -13.59 -20.92 15.68
CA LEU A 15 -12.84 -20.19 14.66
C LEU A 15 -11.98 -19.07 15.28
N GLN A 16 -12.49 -18.40 16.31
CA GLN A 16 -11.75 -17.38 17.05
C GLN A 16 -10.52 -17.98 17.74
N ASP A 17 -10.66 -19.14 18.38
CA ASP A 17 -9.54 -19.87 18.99
C ASP A 17 -8.48 -20.25 17.94
N ILE A 18 -8.91 -20.68 16.75
CA ILE A 18 -7.99 -20.99 15.65
C ILE A 18 -7.29 -19.71 15.16
N CYS A 19 -7.99 -18.59 15.03
CA CYS A 19 -7.37 -17.32 14.66
C CYS A 19 -6.28 -16.92 15.68
N ARG A 20 -6.63 -16.94 16.97
CA ARG A 20 -5.70 -16.64 18.08
C ARG A 20 -4.50 -17.59 18.10
N MET A 21 -4.70 -18.87 17.80
CA MET A 21 -3.61 -19.84 17.68
C MET A 21 -2.64 -19.51 16.53
N TYR A 22 -3.12 -19.03 15.38
CA TYR A 22 -2.29 -18.78 14.21
C TYR A 22 -1.60 -17.40 14.20
N VAL A 23 -2.24 -16.36 14.75
CA VAL A 23 -1.72 -14.98 14.69
C VAL A 23 -1.51 -14.32 16.05
N GLY A 24 -1.78 -15.03 17.16
CA GLY A 24 -1.71 -14.50 18.52
C GLY A 24 -3.01 -13.87 18.98
N THR A 25 -3.12 -13.61 20.29
CA THR A 25 -4.32 -13.04 20.92
C THR A 25 -4.58 -11.61 20.48
N GLU A 26 -3.54 -10.84 20.19
CA GLU A 26 -3.67 -9.43 19.82
C GLU A 26 -4.35 -9.24 18.46
N LEU A 27 -4.00 -10.07 17.47
CA LEU A 27 -4.50 -9.95 16.09
C LEU A 27 -5.56 -11.00 15.74
N GLY A 28 -5.80 -11.97 16.64
CA GLY A 28 -6.73 -13.06 16.41
C GLY A 28 -8.18 -12.59 16.27
N ASP A 29 -8.57 -11.59 17.07
CA ASP A 29 -9.92 -11.04 17.05
C ASP A 29 -10.17 -10.20 15.79
N ASP A 30 -9.18 -9.42 15.35
CA ASP A 30 -9.23 -8.68 14.09
C ASP A 30 -9.34 -9.62 12.88
N LEU A 31 -8.58 -10.72 12.88
CA LEU A 31 -8.66 -11.72 11.81
C LEU A 31 -10.03 -12.36 11.76
N MET A 32 -10.61 -12.71 12.91
CA MET A 32 -11.95 -13.27 12.97
C MET A 32 -13.00 -12.28 12.44
N GLN A 33 -12.88 -11.01 12.81
CA GLN A 33 -13.78 -9.96 12.33
C GLN A 33 -13.70 -9.75 10.81
N ASP A 34 -12.49 -9.74 10.25
CA ASP A 34 -12.28 -9.66 8.79
C ASP A 34 -12.93 -10.85 8.07
N LEU A 35 -12.89 -12.06 8.64
CA LEU A 35 -13.58 -13.23 8.09
C LEU A 35 -15.10 -13.07 8.14
N CYS A 36 -15.65 -12.54 9.23
CA CYS A 36 -17.07 -12.25 9.34
C CYS A 36 -17.50 -11.23 8.28
N ILE A 37 -16.75 -10.16 8.09
CA ILE A 37 -17.02 -9.14 7.05
C ILE A 37 -16.95 -9.77 5.66
N MET A 38 -15.93 -10.59 5.38
CA MET A 38 -15.78 -11.28 4.10
C MET A 38 -16.97 -12.17 3.79
N VAL A 39 -17.45 -12.96 4.77
CA VAL A 39 -18.50 -13.97 4.55
C VAL A 39 -19.90 -13.37 4.60
N LEU A 40 -20.17 -12.45 5.53
CA LEU A 40 -21.50 -11.89 5.77
C LEU A 40 -21.73 -10.58 4.99
N GLY A 41 -20.67 -9.89 4.57
CA GLY A 41 -20.75 -8.65 3.81
C GLY A 41 -20.61 -8.83 2.30
N ASP A 42 -19.44 -9.29 1.84
CA ASP A 42 -18.96 -9.00 0.48
C ASP A 42 -19.55 -9.84 -0.67
N LYS A 43 -20.50 -10.75 -0.38
CA LYS A 43 -21.41 -11.49 -1.30
C LYS A 43 -22.02 -12.65 -0.52
N PRO A 44 -23.11 -12.42 0.23
CA PRO A 44 -23.67 -13.44 1.13
C PRO A 44 -24.09 -14.72 0.38
N ASP A 45 -24.62 -14.60 -0.83
CA ASP A 45 -25.13 -15.74 -1.61
C ASP A 45 -24.04 -16.77 -1.94
N LYS A 46 -22.85 -16.31 -2.36
CA LYS A 46 -21.71 -17.18 -2.69
C LYS A 46 -21.31 -18.05 -1.49
N PHE A 47 -21.24 -17.44 -0.32
CA PHE A 47 -20.82 -18.15 0.88
C PHE A 47 -21.94 -18.99 1.49
N ASP A 48 -23.20 -18.62 1.26
CA ASP A 48 -24.32 -19.46 1.63
C ASP A 48 -24.31 -20.77 0.84
N ASP A 49 -24.02 -20.73 -0.47
CA ASP A 49 -23.86 -21.95 -1.28
C ASP A 49 -22.71 -22.83 -0.77
N ILE A 50 -21.56 -22.23 -0.43
CA ILE A 50 -20.41 -22.95 0.16
C ILE A 50 -20.79 -23.57 1.51
N CYS A 51 -21.57 -22.85 2.31
CA CYS A 51 -22.07 -23.31 3.60
C CYS A 51 -23.04 -24.49 3.43
N GLN A 52 -23.97 -24.41 2.49
CA GLN A 52 -24.95 -25.46 2.21
C GLN A 52 -24.28 -26.76 1.74
N ARG A 53 -23.14 -26.66 1.04
CA ARG A 53 -22.31 -27.83 0.69
C ARG A 53 -21.45 -28.37 1.85
N GLY A 54 -21.44 -27.72 3.02
CA GLY A 54 -20.63 -28.12 4.17
C GLY A 54 -19.13 -27.80 4.04
N GLU A 55 -18.73 -26.99 3.06
CA GLU A 55 -17.32 -26.72 2.74
C GLU A 55 -16.77 -25.48 3.46
N LEU A 56 -17.66 -24.66 4.05
CA LEU A 56 -17.32 -23.34 4.58
C LEU A 56 -16.25 -23.41 5.69
N TRP A 57 -16.32 -24.41 6.57
CA TRP A 57 -15.32 -24.61 7.63
C TRP A 57 -13.90 -24.74 7.06
N TYR A 58 -13.71 -25.64 6.08
CA TYR A 58 -12.41 -25.88 5.47
C TYR A 58 -11.90 -24.66 4.72
N TYR A 59 -12.80 -23.95 4.04
CA TYR A 59 -12.48 -22.70 3.36
C TYR A 59 -11.94 -21.65 4.35
N LEU A 60 -12.62 -21.46 5.50
CA LEU A 60 -12.23 -20.48 6.50
C LEU A 60 -10.92 -20.83 7.18
N VAL A 61 -10.74 -22.10 7.60
CA VAL A 61 -9.46 -22.55 8.19
C VAL A 61 -8.30 -22.36 7.21
N ARG A 62 -8.50 -22.65 5.92
CA ARG A 62 -7.48 -22.38 4.89
C ARG A 62 -7.21 -20.88 4.72
N THR A 63 -8.25 -20.06 4.79
CA THR A 63 -8.15 -18.59 4.68
C THR A 63 -7.38 -18.01 5.88
N ILE A 64 -7.63 -18.49 7.10
CA ILE A 64 -6.87 -18.13 8.31
C ILE A 64 -5.39 -18.42 8.10
N LYS A 65 -5.05 -19.65 7.67
CA LYS A 65 -3.66 -20.04 7.43
C LYS A 65 -2.97 -19.15 6.40
N ILE A 66 -3.65 -18.81 5.30
CA ILE A 66 -3.10 -17.93 4.27
C ILE A 66 -2.84 -16.52 4.84
N ASN A 67 -3.79 -15.96 5.58
CA ASN A 67 -3.64 -14.64 6.20
C ASN A 67 -2.54 -14.60 7.27
N ALA A 68 -2.34 -15.71 8.00
CA ALA A 68 -1.33 -15.80 9.03
C ALA A 68 0.11 -15.78 8.46
N PHE A 69 0.35 -16.43 7.32
CA PHE A 69 1.71 -16.64 6.79
C PHE A 69 2.07 -15.80 5.56
N SER A 70 1.09 -15.35 4.77
CA SER A 70 1.39 -14.61 3.54
C SER A 70 1.60 -13.13 3.81
N LYS A 71 2.66 -12.56 3.21
CA LYS A 71 2.92 -11.10 3.24
C LYS A 71 2.13 -10.30 2.19
N THR A 72 1.43 -10.98 1.30
CA THR A 72 0.67 -10.34 0.20
C THR A 72 -0.81 -10.19 0.51
N THR A 73 -1.27 -10.67 1.67
CA THR A 73 -2.69 -10.57 2.04
C THR A 73 -3.03 -9.15 2.50
N PRO A 74 -4.30 -8.73 2.32
CA PRO A 74 -4.79 -7.49 2.90
C PRO A 74 -4.57 -7.44 4.42
N PHE A 75 -4.81 -8.57 5.11
CA PHE A 75 -4.60 -8.71 6.55
C PHE A 75 -3.14 -8.39 6.96
N TYR A 76 -2.14 -8.91 6.26
CA TYR A 76 -0.74 -8.61 6.56
C TYR A 76 -0.45 -7.12 6.40
N THR A 77 -0.93 -6.52 5.31
CA THR A 77 -0.68 -5.10 5.03
C THR A 77 -1.35 -4.20 6.06
N LYS A 78 -2.56 -4.56 6.51
CA LYS A 78 -3.36 -3.78 7.45
C LYS A 78 -2.83 -3.86 8.88
N TYR A 79 -2.49 -5.06 9.37
CA TYR A 79 -2.17 -5.26 10.79
C TYR A 79 -0.71 -5.67 11.05
N LYS A 80 -0.23 -6.74 10.41
CA LYS A 80 1.12 -7.29 10.72
C LYS A 80 2.26 -6.39 10.27
N LYS A 81 2.14 -5.74 9.12
CA LYS A 81 3.19 -4.88 8.57
C LYS A 81 3.56 -3.78 9.56
N HIS A 82 2.56 -3.10 10.12
CA HIS A 82 2.77 -1.99 11.05
C HIS A 82 3.23 -2.48 12.44
N HIS A 83 2.71 -3.62 12.90
CA HIS A 83 3.16 -4.25 14.14
C HIS A 83 4.65 -4.61 14.11
N ASP A 84 5.14 -5.18 13.00
CA ASP A 84 6.57 -5.49 12.80
C ASP A 84 7.46 -4.22 12.83
N TYR A 85 6.94 -3.06 12.42
CA TYR A 85 7.69 -1.79 12.44
C TYR A 85 7.67 -1.13 13.82
N ILE A 86 6.56 -1.22 14.56
CA ILE A 86 6.44 -0.63 15.89
C ILE A 86 7.33 -1.39 16.86
N ASP A 87 7.27 -2.73 16.92
CA ASP A 87 8.09 -3.51 17.86
C ASP A 87 9.60 -3.34 17.67
N LYS A 88 10.05 -3.19 16.41
CA LYS A 88 11.48 -3.02 16.10
C LYS A 88 12.00 -1.60 16.34
N ASN A 89 11.13 -0.60 16.27
CA ASN A 89 11.53 0.79 16.41
C ASN A 89 11.11 1.40 17.76
N TRP A 90 10.22 0.77 18.54
CA TRP A 90 9.72 1.32 19.81
C TRP A 90 10.80 1.38 20.90
N TYR A 91 11.74 0.43 20.92
CA TYR A 91 12.94 0.51 21.75
C TYR A 91 13.89 1.61 21.24
N GLY A 92 13.58 2.87 21.60
CA GLY A 92 14.44 4.03 21.33
C GLY A 92 13.74 5.33 20.89
N ILE A 93 12.39 5.35 20.81
CA ILE A 93 11.63 6.52 20.31
C ILE A 93 11.11 7.43 21.44
N GLU A 94 11.09 6.99 22.70
CA GLU A 94 10.60 7.81 23.83
C GLU A 94 11.35 9.15 24.00
N HIS A 95 12.54 9.30 23.42
CA HIS A 95 13.33 10.54 23.42
C HIS A 95 13.52 11.18 22.03
N LYS A 96 12.83 10.71 20.98
CA LYS A 96 13.09 11.11 19.58
C LYS A 96 11.86 11.46 18.75
N LEU A 97 10.66 11.55 19.34
CA LEU A 97 9.55 12.20 18.65
C LEU A 97 9.74 13.72 18.75
N PRO A 98 9.99 14.43 17.64
CA PRO A 98 9.83 15.87 17.65
C PRO A 98 8.36 16.14 17.97
N ASP A 99 8.12 17.09 18.86
CA ASP A 99 6.78 17.58 19.17
C ASP A 99 6.05 17.86 17.86
N THR A 100 4.87 17.25 17.65
CA THR A 100 4.11 17.30 16.38
C THR A 100 3.36 18.61 16.22
N HIS A 101 4.01 19.70 16.62
CA HIS A 101 3.71 21.00 16.06
C HIS A 101 4.47 21.05 14.73
N GLU A 102 3.83 20.63 13.64
CA GLU A 102 4.31 20.93 12.28
C GLU A 102 4.43 22.45 12.17
N THR A 103 5.63 22.97 12.45
CA THR A 103 6.02 24.29 12.00
C THR A 103 6.12 24.17 10.49
N TYR A 104 5.16 24.73 9.78
CA TYR A 104 5.34 25.12 8.38
C TYR A 104 6.59 26.02 8.32
N ASP A 105 7.74 25.42 8.01
CA ASP A 105 8.98 26.13 7.76
C ASP A 105 8.96 26.59 6.30
N ASP A 106 9.04 27.90 6.07
CA ASP A 106 9.08 28.50 4.72
C ASP A 106 10.21 27.88 3.85
N ASN A 107 11.26 27.33 4.46
CA ASN A 107 12.32 26.64 3.73
C ASN A 107 11.89 25.29 3.10
N THR A 108 10.87 24.62 3.67
CA THR A 108 10.32 23.38 3.10
C THR A 108 9.59 23.63 1.78
N ASP A 109 8.97 24.81 1.63
CA ASP A 109 8.31 25.22 0.39
C ASP A 109 9.35 25.50 -0.68
N GLN A 110 10.38 26.32 -0.41
CA GLN A 110 11.42 26.63 -1.38
C GLN A 110 12.13 25.38 -1.92
N TRP A 111 12.48 24.43 -1.04
CA TRP A 111 13.10 23.17 -1.44
C TRP A 111 12.16 22.27 -2.26
N THR A 112 10.87 22.27 -1.93
CA THR A 112 9.85 21.53 -2.70
C THR A 112 9.66 22.14 -4.09
N GLN A 113 9.62 23.48 -4.18
CA GLN A 113 9.53 24.21 -5.44
C GLN A 113 10.76 23.98 -6.32
N GLU A 114 11.97 23.99 -5.77
CA GLU A 114 13.21 23.70 -6.51
C GLU A 114 13.22 22.27 -7.07
N ARG A 115 12.73 21.30 -6.29
CA ARG A 115 12.56 19.91 -6.73
C ARG A 115 11.54 19.76 -7.84
N LEU A 116 10.38 20.42 -7.72
CA LEU A 116 9.35 20.43 -8.76
C LEU A 116 9.86 21.09 -10.04
N GLY A 117 10.57 22.22 -9.93
CA GLY A 117 11.21 22.89 -11.07
C GLY A 117 12.25 22.02 -11.77
N THR A 118 13.05 21.28 -11.00
CA THR A 118 14.02 20.33 -11.55
C THR A 118 13.34 19.20 -12.32
N ILE A 119 12.25 18.65 -11.79
CA ILE A 119 11.45 17.63 -12.48
C ILE A 119 10.86 18.19 -13.78
N GLN A 120 10.33 19.42 -13.76
CA GLN A 120 9.80 20.08 -14.96
C GLN A 120 10.87 20.28 -16.03
N LEU A 121 12.10 20.65 -15.65
CA LEU A 121 13.22 20.77 -16.59
C LEU A 121 13.58 19.42 -17.22
N VAL A 122 13.69 18.36 -16.43
CA VAL A 122 14.02 17.02 -16.95
C VAL A 122 12.90 16.49 -17.86
N LEU A 123 11.64 16.83 -17.58
CA LEU A 123 10.52 16.45 -18.43
C LEU A 123 10.60 17.11 -19.83
N LYS A 124 11.32 18.22 -20.01
CA LYS A 124 11.55 18.82 -21.35
C LYS A 124 12.45 17.93 -22.23
N ASP A 125 13.34 17.16 -21.63
CA ASP A 125 14.28 16.27 -22.33
C ASP A 125 13.70 14.86 -22.56
N ILE A 126 12.50 14.60 -22.05
CA ILE A 126 11.77 13.35 -22.22
C ILE A 126 10.85 13.48 -23.44
N PRO A 127 10.73 12.43 -24.30
CA PRO A 127 9.79 12.44 -25.41
C PRO A 127 8.38 12.83 -24.95
N TRP A 128 7.77 13.77 -25.68
CA TRP A 128 6.51 14.42 -25.32
C TRP A 128 5.46 13.45 -24.77
N PHE A 129 5.23 12.32 -25.44
CA PHE A 129 4.26 11.31 -25.03
C PHE A 129 4.51 10.74 -23.62
N GLU A 130 5.77 10.45 -23.29
CA GLU A 130 6.12 9.90 -21.97
C GLU A 130 6.04 10.98 -20.88
N ALA A 131 6.44 12.21 -21.23
CA ALA A 131 6.36 13.35 -20.33
C ALA A 131 4.89 13.70 -20.00
N GLU A 132 4.00 13.64 -21.00
CA GLU A 132 2.60 13.98 -20.84
C GLU A 132 1.84 12.94 -20.03
N LEU A 133 2.07 11.64 -20.29
CA LEU A 133 1.52 10.58 -19.45
C LEU A 133 1.99 10.67 -17.99
N PHE A 134 3.25 11.05 -17.77
CA PHE A 134 3.79 11.24 -16.43
C PHE A 134 3.10 12.42 -15.72
N LYS A 135 2.95 13.57 -16.38
CA LYS A 135 2.23 14.72 -15.82
C LYS A 135 0.79 14.37 -15.49
N ILE A 136 0.05 13.79 -16.43
CA ILE A 136 -1.37 13.48 -16.22
C ILE A 136 -1.54 12.50 -15.06
N TYR A 137 -0.68 11.49 -14.94
CA TYR A 137 -0.76 10.50 -13.87
C TYR A 137 -0.44 11.07 -12.47
N TYR A 138 0.42 12.08 -12.38
CA TYR A 138 0.88 12.62 -11.09
C TYR A 138 0.23 13.96 -10.69
N LEU A 139 -0.29 14.72 -11.66
CA LEU A 139 -0.96 16.01 -11.43
C LEU A 139 -2.48 15.90 -11.44
N HIS A 140 -3.02 14.82 -12.00
CA HIS A 140 -4.46 14.54 -11.98
C HIS A 140 -4.72 13.25 -11.23
N GLU A 141 -5.90 13.14 -10.60
CA GLU A 141 -6.33 11.98 -9.82
C GLU A 141 -6.72 10.79 -10.71
N HIS A 142 -5.87 10.45 -11.68
CA HIS A 142 -6.09 9.33 -12.58
C HIS A 142 -5.37 8.07 -12.09
N THR A 143 -6.14 7.00 -11.90
CA THR A 143 -5.58 5.64 -11.92
C THR A 143 -5.15 5.26 -13.33
N LEU A 144 -4.24 4.29 -13.48
CA LEU A 144 -3.85 3.74 -14.79
C LEU A 144 -5.06 3.28 -15.62
N GLN A 145 -6.12 2.81 -14.95
CA GLN A 145 -7.35 2.40 -15.61
C GLN A 145 -8.12 3.62 -16.13
N SER A 146 -8.40 4.59 -15.27
CA SER A 146 -9.11 5.81 -15.67
C SER A 146 -8.39 6.60 -16.77
N LEU A 147 -7.05 6.58 -16.77
CA LEU A 147 -6.25 7.21 -17.82
C LEU A 147 -6.34 6.45 -19.15
N SER A 148 -6.37 5.11 -19.09
CA SER A 148 -6.61 4.25 -20.26
C SER A 148 -7.99 4.52 -20.86
N ASP A 149 -9.01 4.65 -20.01
CA ASP A 149 -10.39 4.86 -20.43
C ASP A 149 -10.57 6.26 -21.02
N ALA A 150 -9.94 7.29 -20.42
CA ALA A 150 -10.02 8.67 -20.89
C ALA A 150 -9.25 8.94 -22.19
N THR A 151 -8.15 8.23 -22.43
CA THR A 151 -7.27 8.47 -23.61
C THR A 151 -7.45 7.46 -24.73
N GLY A 152 -8.13 6.32 -24.47
CA GLY A 152 -8.21 5.19 -25.39
C GLY A 152 -6.88 4.44 -25.58
N ILE A 153 -5.82 4.83 -24.88
CA ILE A 153 -4.51 4.18 -24.97
C ILE A 153 -4.51 2.94 -24.08
N ASN A 154 -3.98 1.82 -24.56
CA ASN A 154 -3.84 0.61 -23.76
C ASN A 154 -3.08 0.88 -22.44
N LYS A 155 -3.67 0.48 -21.32
CA LYS A 155 -3.09 0.54 -19.97
C LYS A 155 -1.63 0.08 -19.87
N ASN A 156 -1.25 -0.98 -20.58
CA ASN A 156 0.13 -1.47 -20.60
C ASN A 156 1.10 -0.49 -21.28
N THR A 157 0.64 0.18 -22.34
CA THR A 157 1.40 1.22 -23.05
C THR A 157 1.57 2.45 -22.15
N ILE A 158 0.52 2.87 -21.46
CA ILE A 158 0.55 3.95 -20.46
C ILE A 158 1.56 3.63 -19.35
N ASN A 159 1.44 2.44 -18.74
CA ASN A 159 2.33 2.01 -17.66
C ASN A 159 3.81 1.98 -18.11
N LYS A 160 4.08 1.49 -19.32
CA LYS A 160 5.43 1.49 -19.90
C LYS A 160 5.94 2.92 -20.14
N GLY A 161 5.09 3.82 -20.65
CA GLY A 161 5.43 5.22 -20.86
C GLY A 161 5.83 5.94 -19.57
N ILE A 162 4.98 5.84 -18.55
CA ILE A 162 5.23 6.41 -17.21
C ILE A 162 6.50 5.82 -16.61
N SER A 163 6.70 4.51 -16.71
CA SER A 163 7.90 3.84 -16.20
C SER A 163 9.19 4.31 -16.89
N ARG A 164 9.14 4.60 -18.20
CA ARG A 164 10.28 5.15 -18.94
C ARG A 164 10.57 6.60 -18.53
N ALA A 165 9.55 7.45 -18.41
CA ALA A 165 9.70 8.81 -17.89
C ALA A 165 10.31 8.80 -16.48
N LYS A 166 9.77 7.98 -15.57
CA LYS A 166 10.25 7.85 -14.19
C LYS A 166 11.71 7.41 -14.11
N ARG A 167 12.16 6.49 -14.96
CA ARG A 167 13.58 6.09 -15.05
C ARG A 167 14.47 7.24 -15.51
N LYS A 168 14.05 8.00 -16.52
CA LYS A 168 14.81 9.16 -17.01
C LYS A 168 14.91 10.25 -15.97
N VAL A 169 13.80 10.59 -15.30
CA VAL A 169 13.78 11.54 -14.17
C VAL A 169 14.74 11.11 -13.07
N ARG A 170 14.67 9.85 -12.62
CA ARG A 170 15.58 9.33 -11.57
C ARG A 170 17.05 9.37 -11.98
N ARG A 171 17.36 9.01 -13.22
CA ARG A 171 18.75 9.04 -13.72
C ARG A 171 19.30 10.46 -13.71
N HIS A 172 18.57 11.43 -14.25
CA HIS A 172 18.99 12.83 -14.26
C HIS A 172 19.13 13.43 -12.86
N LEU A 173 18.23 13.08 -11.93
CA LEU A 173 18.36 13.51 -10.53
C LEU A 173 19.58 12.89 -9.85
N LYS A 174 19.92 11.63 -10.17
CA LYS A 174 21.12 10.98 -9.66
C LYS A 174 22.39 11.64 -10.22
N GLU A 175 22.45 11.90 -11.52
CA GLU A 175 23.58 12.57 -12.18
C GLU A 175 23.80 13.99 -11.62
N LYS A 176 22.72 14.75 -11.40
CA LYS A 176 22.80 16.07 -10.75
C LYS A 176 23.23 15.97 -9.29
N GLY A 177 22.75 14.97 -8.55
CA GLY A 177 23.18 14.73 -7.17
C GLY A 177 24.66 14.35 -7.06
N GLU A 178 25.16 13.54 -8.00
CA GLU A 178 26.58 13.16 -8.08
C GLU A 178 27.48 14.34 -8.51
N ALA A 179 26.98 15.26 -9.35
CA ALA A 179 27.68 16.50 -9.70
C ALA A 179 27.77 17.47 -8.50
N TYR A 180 26.68 17.61 -7.74
CA TYR A 180 26.61 18.45 -6.54
C TYR A 180 27.55 17.97 -5.41
N GLU A 181 27.74 16.65 -5.27
CA GLU A 181 28.74 16.08 -4.36
C GLU A 181 30.18 16.37 -4.76
N LYS A 182 30.48 16.39 -6.07
CA LYS A 182 31.81 16.72 -6.59
C LYS A 182 32.17 18.19 -6.40
N GLU A 183 31.16 19.06 -6.29
CA GLU A 183 31.31 20.49 -5.99
C GLU A 183 31.49 20.78 -4.49
N GLY A 184 31.53 19.75 -3.63
CA GLY A 184 31.93 19.86 -2.23
C GLY A 184 30.78 20.07 -1.23
N HIS A 185 29.53 19.95 -1.66
CA HIS A 185 28.36 20.03 -0.78
C HIS A 185 28.07 18.68 -0.11
N LYS A 186 27.99 18.63 1.23
CA LYS A 186 27.68 17.41 1.99
C LYS A 186 26.21 17.02 1.83
N LYS A 187 25.95 15.74 1.51
CA LYS A 187 24.58 15.18 1.43
C LYS A 187 23.91 15.15 2.80
N GLU A 188 22.66 15.61 2.86
CA GLU A 188 21.68 14.95 3.72
C GLU A 188 21.11 13.72 2.99
N PRO A 189 20.95 12.56 3.65
CA PRO A 189 20.60 11.30 2.98
C PRO A 189 19.27 11.39 2.25
N TRP A 190 19.30 11.04 0.96
CA TRP A 190 18.18 11.16 0.02
C TRP A 190 17.01 10.18 0.26
N PHE A 191 17.13 9.26 1.21
CA PHE A 191 16.08 8.33 1.63
C PHE A 191 16.36 7.87 3.07
N GLY A 192 15.41 8.15 3.97
CA GLY A 192 15.18 7.36 5.19
C GLY A 192 14.09 6.33 4.92
#